data_AF-A0A352VK20-F1
#
_entry.id   AF-A0A352VK20-F1
#
_cell.length_a   1.000
_cell.length_b   1.000
_cell.length_c   1.000
_cell.angle_alpha   90.00
_cell.angle_beta   90.00
_cell.angle_gamma   90.00
#
_symmetry.space_group_name_H-M   'P 1'
#
loop_
_entity.id
_entity.type
_entity.pdbx_description
1 polymer ?
#
loop_
_entity_poly.entity_id
_entity_poly.type
_entity_poly.pdbx_seq_one_letter_code
_entity_poly.pdbx_strand_id
1 'polypeptide(L)' 'MRGRYTQILSDGLPLYGGQAGALGPLQVPPMDLAQVEVIKGAASALYGSTALGGVVNLISRRP' A
#
# COMPACT_ATOMS: atom_id res chain seq x y z
N MET A 1 -7.21 -16.43 4.59
CA MET A 1 -7.00 -15.94 3.21
C MET A 1 -7.13 -14.40 3.16
N ARG A 2 -6.44 -13.66 4.05
CA ARG A 2 -6.61 -12.19 4.18
C ARG A 2 -5.34 -11.48 3.68
N GLY A 3 -5.50 -10.44 2.86
CA GLY A 3 -4.40 -9.53 2.45
C GLY A 3 -3.55 -9.91 1.24
N ARG A 4 -3.80 -11.06 0.59
CA ARG A 4 -2.98 -11.59 -0.52
C ARG A 4 -3.03 -10.78 -1.82
N TYR A 5 -4.04 -9.92 -1.94
CA TYR A 5 -4.33 -9.15 -3.15
C TYR A 5 -4.47 -7.65 -2.84
N THR A 6 -4.04 -7.23 -1.66
CA THR A 6 -3.97 -5.81 -1.32
C THR A 6 -2.52 -5.37 -1.49
N GLN A 7 -2.29 -4.41 -2.38
CA GLN A 7 -0.98 -3.86 -2.67
C GLN A 7 -0.70 -2.68 -1.72
N ILE A 8 0.50 -2.66 -1.12
CA ILE A 8 0.96 -1.54 -0.31
C ILE A 8 2.02 -0.76 -1.09
N LEU A 9 1.84 0.56 -1.12
CA LEU A 9 2.73 1.52 -1.76
C LEU A 9 3.29 2.49 -0.72
N SER A 10 4.46 3.04 -0.99
CA SER A 10 5.03 4.20 -0.33
C SER A 10 5.26 5.28 -1.38
N ASP A 11 4.62 6.43 -1.23
CA ASP A 11 4.67 7.55 -2.18
C ASP A 11 4.37 7.11 -3.64
N GLY A 12 3.42 6.18 -3.80
CA GLY A 12 3.03 5.63 -5.10
C GLY A 12 3.94 4.51 -5.64
N LEU A 13 5.05 4.19 -4.96
CA LEU A 13 5.96 3.12 -5.34
C LEU A 13 5.67 1.83 -4.58
N PRO A 14 5.69 0.64 -5.24
CA PRO A 14 5.49 -0.63 -4.56
C PRO A 14 6.53 -0.90 -3.47
N LEU A 15 6.08 -1.23 -2.27
CA LEU A 15 6.97 -1.78 -1.25
C LEU A 15 7.28 -3.25 -1.56
N TYR A 16 8.56 -3.63 -1.48
CA TYR A 16 8.96 -5.04 -1.61
C TYR A 16 8.31 -5.86 -0.49
N GLY A 17 7.66 -6.97 -0.86
CA GLY A 17 6.84 -7.74 0.09
C GLY A 17 5.50 -7.08 0.45
N GLY A 18 5.09 -5.99 -0.22
CA GLY A 18 3.90 -5.18 0.09
C GLY A 18 2.53 -5.84 -0.08
N GLN A 19 2.45 -7.17 -0.11
CA GLN A 19 1.19 -7.87 0.12
C GLN A 19 0.84 -7.71 1.60
N ALA A 20 -0.40 -7.41 1.94
CA ALA A 20 -0.81 -7.11 3.31
C ALA A 20 -0.56 -8.25 4.34
N GLY A 21 -0.07 -9.41 3.91
CA GLY A 21 0.43 -10.49 4.78
C GLY A 21 1.92 -10.45 5.12
N ALA A 22 2.74 -9.60 4.49
CA ALA A 22 4.19 -9.59 4.65
C ALA A 22 4.70 -8.18 5.02
N LEU A 23 4.59 -7.81 6.30
CA LEU A 23 5.32 -6.69 6.95
C LEU A 23 5.29 -5.30 6.26
N GLY A 24 4.49 -5.08 5.22
CA GLY A 24 4.54 -3.88 4.37
C GLY A 24 4.44 -2.55 5.14
N PRO A 25 3.47 -2.37 6.07
CA PRO A 25 3.33 -1.13 6.82
C PRO A 25 4.47 -0.84 7.81
N LEU A 26 5.24 -1.86 8.22
CA LEU A 26 6.34 -1.71 9.17
C LEU A 26 7.58 -1.07 8.55
N GLN A 27 7.62 -0.93 7.21
CA GLN A 27 8.75 -0.32 6.50
C GLN A 27 8.70 1.21 6.53
N VAL A 28 7.55 1.81 6.81
CA VAL A 28 7.39 3.27 6.91
C VAL A 28 7.24 3.65 8.39
N PRO A 29 8.20 4.39 8.97
CA PRO A 29 8.08 4.86 10.35
C PRO A 29 6.81 5.74 10.50
N PRO A 30 5.98 5.54 11.55
CA PRO A 30 4.76 6.34 11.73
C PRO A 30 5.04 7.84 11.89
N MET A 31 6.21 8.18 12.43
CA MET A 31 6.70 9.55 12.55
C MET A 31 7.04 10.22 11.22
N ASP A 32 7.22 9.43 10.15
CA ASP A 32 7.49 9.93 8.81
C ASP A 32 6.23 9.89 7.92
N LEU A 33 5.12 9.36 8.44
CA LEU A 33 3.86 9.25 7.72
C LEU A 33 3.06 10.56 7.81
N ALA A 34 2.65 11.09 6.65
CA ALA A 34 1.74 12.21 6.54
C ALA A 34 0.29 11.74 6.42
N GLN A 35 0.05 10.75 5.56
CA GLN A 35 -1.30 10.33 5.18
C GLN A 35 -1.33 8.86 4.72
N VAL A 36 -2.49 8.22 4.89
CA VAL A 36 -2.80 6.92 4.29
C VAL A 36 -3.95 7.09 3.31
N GLU A 37 -3.73 6.67 2.06
CA GLU A 37 -4.76 6.63 1.02
C GLU A 37 -5.20 5.19 0.77
N VAL A 38 -6.50 4.97 0.60
CA VAL A 38 -7.06 3.64 0.36
C VAL A 38 -7.92 3.67 -0.89
N ILE A 39 -7.51 2.90 -1.90
CA ILE A 39 -8.24 2.69 -3.14
C ILE A 39 -8.89 1.32 -3.08
N LYS A 40 -10.22 1.28 -3.24
CA LYS A 40 -11.03 0.07 -3.05
C LYS A 40 -11.61 -0.41 -4.38
N GLY A 41 -11.73 -1.74 -4.52
CA GLY A 41 -12.47 -2.36 -5.63
C GLY A 41 -11.81 -2.16 -7.00
N ALA A 42 -12.60 -2.14 -8.07
CA ALA A 42 -12.09 -2.21 -9.44
C ALA A 42 -11.04 -1.15 -9.81
N ALA A 43 -11.09 0.04 -9.21
CA ALA A 43 -10.14 1.12 -9.46
C ALA A 43 -8.69 0.75 -9.10
N SER A 44 -8.48 -0.16 -8.15
CA SER A 44 -7.13 -0.60 -7.76
C SER A 44 -6.43 -1.44 -8.84
N ALA A 45 -7.16 -1.97 -9.82
CA ALA A 45 -6.58 -2.73 -10.93
C ALA A 45 -5.59 -1.91 -11.77
N LEU A 46 -5.70 -0.58 -11.76
CA LEU A 46 -4.75 0.33 -12.39
C LEU A 46 -3.33 0.24 -11.80
N TYR A 47 -3.21 -0.28 -10.57
CA TYR A 47 -1.94 -0.46 -9.86
C TYR A 47 -1.37 -1.88 -10.02
N GLY A 48 -1.99 -2.73 -10.84
CA GLY A 48 -1.49 -4.04 -11.23
C GLY A 48 -2.32 -5.22 -10.72
N SER A 49 -1.97 -6.42 -11.21
CA SER A 49 -2.71 -7.67 -10.94
C SER A 49 -2.68 -8.10 -9.48
N THR A 50 -1.72 -7.61 -8.69
CA THR A 50 -1.59 -7.89 -7.26
C THR A 50 -2.47 -6.99 -6.38
N ALA A 51 -3.13 -5.98 -6.97
CA ALA A 51 -3.95 -4.99 -6.28
C ALA A 51 -5.47 -5.28 -6.35
N LEU A 52 -5.89 -6.46 -6.79
CA LEU A 52 -7.32 -6.80 -6.97
C LEU A 52 -8.19 -6.64 -5.71
N GLY A 53 -7.59 -6.72 -4.52
CA GLY A 53 -8.23 -6.50 -3.23
C GLY A 53 -8.13 -5.05 -2.71
N GLY A 54 -7.52 -4.14 -3.47
CA GLY A 54 -7.33 -2.73 -3.13
C GLY A 54 -5.86 -2.31 -3.07
N VAL A 55 -5.65 -1.00 -2.97
CA VAL A 55 -4.33 -0.39 -2.71
C VAL A 55 -4.38 0.39 -1.41
N VAL A 56 -3.31 0.28 -0.63
CA VAL A 56 -3.01 1.18 0.49
C VAL A 56 -1.73 1.93 0.15
N ASN A 57 -1.80 3.25 0.01
CA ASN A 57 -0.65 4.09 -0.28
C ASN A 57 -0.28 4.91 0.95
N LEU A 58 0.96 4.76 1.41
CA LEU A 58 1.52 5.48 2.55
C LEU A 58 2.25 6.71 2.01
N ILE A 59 1.76 7.90 2.35
CA ILE A 59 2.34 9.16 1.92
C ILE A 59 3.30 9.66 2.99
N SER A 60 4.57 9.87 2.63
CA SER A 60 5.58 10.41 3.54
C SER A 60 5.38 11.91 3.79
N ARG A 61 5.85 12.38 4.94
CA ARG A 61 5.95 13.81 5.24
C ARG A 61 7.02 14.41 4.36
N ARG A 62 6.67 15.52 3.71
CA ARG A 62 7.64 16.38 3.04
C ARG A 62 8.29 17.28 4.09
N PRO A 63 9.61 17.54 3.97
CA PRO A 63 10.33 18.43 4.88
C PRO A 63 9.78 19.86 4.86
#